data_AF-A0A0E3XSW2-F1
#
_entry.id   AF-A0A0E3XSW2-F1
#
_cell.length_a   1.000
_cell.length_b   1.000
_cell.length_c   1.000
_cell.angle_alpha   90.00
_cell.angle_beta   90.00
_cell.angle_gamma   90.00
#
_symmetry.space_group_name_H-M   'P 1'
#
loop_
_entity.id
_entity.type
_entity.pdbx_description
1 polymer ?
#
loop_
_entity_poly.entity_id
_entity_poly.type
_entity_poly.pdbx_seq_one_letter_code
_entity_poly.pdbx_strand_id
1 'polypeptide(L)'
;EYSSNAYMVQTALGMMGQTYQPNMTVKTNQLESAMGKLRATFSEYGLGASTGIDLPDESTGFIPQKFDLANYLTNAFGQFDNYTPMQLAQYVATIANNGVRLAPHIVEGIYDNNDKGGLGELIQAINTKEINKVNISESDMAILHQGFYQVSHGTSPLTTGRAFSDGATVSISGKTGTAESYVAGGQEANNTNAVAYAPTENP
;
A
#
# COMPACT_ATOMS: atom_id res chain seq x y z
N GLU A 1 8.30 -2.77 11.59
CA GLU A 1 9.18 -3.86 12.05
C GLU A 1 8.49 -5.23 12.22
N TYR A 2 7.59 -5.41 13.20
CA TYR A 2 7.10 -6.75 13.62
C TYR A 2 5.81 -7.24 12.97
N SER A 3 5.13 -6.40 12.17
CA SER A 3 3.84 -6.76 11.55
C SER A 3 2.74 -7.14 12.56
N SER A 4 2.59 -6.36 13.64
CA SER A 4 1.62 -6.65 14.71
C SER A 4 0.17 -6.38 14.30
N ASN A 5 -0.59 -7.45 14.03
CA ASN A 5 -2.04 -7.35 13.78
C ASN A 5 -2.79 -6.79 15.00
N ALA A 6 -2.32 -7.07 16.22
CA ALA A 6 -2.93 -6.54 17.44
C ALA A 6 -2.89 -5.00 17.49
N TYR A 7 -1.83 -4.37 16.99
CA TYR A 7 -1.75 -2.91 16.91
C TYR A 7 -2.74 -2.34 15.87
N MET A 8 -2.81 -2.98 14.69
CA MET A 8 -3.72 -2.58 13.62
C MET A 8 -5.19 -2.71 14.04
N VAL A 9 -5.55 -3.81 14.69
CA VAL A 9 -6.91 -4.06 15.20
C VAL A 9 -7.29 -3.07 16.31
N GLN A 10 -6.37 -2.77 17.24
CA GLN A 10 -6.64 -1.75 18.27
C GLN A 10 -6.82 -0.36 17.67
N THR A 11 -6.06 -0.03 16.62
CA THR A 11 -6.23 1.23 15.88
C THR A 11 -7.61 1.29 15.21
N ALA A 12 -8.05 0.21 14.57
CA ALA A 12 -9.39 0.11 13.98
C ALA A 12 -10.50 0.25 15.04
N LEU A 13 -10.36 -0.39 16.20
CA LEU A 13 -11.27 -0.17 17.33
C LEU A 13 -11.31 1.32 17.75
N GLY A 14 -10.15 1.98 17.81
CA GLY A 14 -10.04 3.41 18.07
C GLY A 14 -10.78 4.27 17.04
N MET A 15 -10.71 3.92 15.75
CA MET A 15 -11.47 4.60 14.68
C MET A 15 -12.99 4.42 14.83
N MET A 16 -13.43 3.31 15.43
CA MET A 16 -14.82 3.08 15.87
C MET A 16 -15.18 3.81 17.17
N GLY A 17 -14.26 4.57 17.76
CA GLY A 17 -14.45 5.29 19.03
C GLY A 17 -14.42 4.37 20.26
N GLN A 18 -13.76 3.22 20.17
CA GLN A 18 -13.70 2.22 21.24
C GLN A 18 -12.25 1.88 21.59
N THR A 19 -11.93 1.84 22.88
CA THR A 19 -10.65 1.32 23.37
C THR A 19 -10.81 -0.14 23.74
N TYR A 20 -9.89 -0.99 23.29
CA TYR A 20 -9.93 -2.43 23.59
C TYR A 20 -9.98 -2.68 25.11
N GLN A 21 -10.80 -3.64 25.52
CA GLN A 21 -10.79 -4.26 26.84
C GLN A 21 -10.95 -5.78 26.68
N PRO A 22 -10.28 -6.61 27.50
CA PRO A 22 -10.48 -8.06 27.45
C PRO A 22 -11.96 -8.44 27.54
N ASN A 23 -12.39 -9.33 26.64
CA ASN A 23 -13.77 -9.84 26.56
C ASN A 23 -14.86 -8.78 26.27
N MET A 24 -14.49 -7.62 25.71
CA MET A 24 -15.48 -6.59 25.37
C MET A 24 -16.49 -7.07 24.32
N THR A 25 -17.73 -6.61 24.44
CA THR A 25 -18.69 -6.64 23.33
C THR A 25 -18.52 -5.37 22.50
N VAL A 26 -18.21 -5.51 21.22
CA VAL A 26 -18.00 -4.37 20.32
C VAL A 26 -19.33 -3.78 19.90
N LYS A 27 -19.50 -2.47 20.07
CA LYS A 27 -20.67 -1.73 19.57
C LYS A 27 -20.48 -1.45 18.08
N THR A 28 -21.48 -1.78 17.25
CA THR A 28 -21.42 -1.67 15.78
C THR A 28 -22.09 -0.42 15.22
N ASN A 29 -22.61 0.48 16.06
CA ASN A 29 -23.27 1.71 15.63
C ASN A 29 -22.36 2.69 14.87
N GLN A 30 -21.03 2.53 14.98
CA GLN A 30 -20.03 3.32 14.22
C GLN A 30 -19.34 2.51 13.11
N LEU A 31 -19.77 1.27 12.84
CA LEU A 31 -19.10 0.36 11.92
C LEU A 31 -19.00 0.92 10.49
N GLU A 32 -20.12 1.39 9.94
CA GLU A 32 -20.14 1.96 8.58
C GLU A 32 -19.25 3.21 8.45
N SER A 33 -19.35 4.11 9.44
CA SER A 33 -18.53 5.32 9.52
C SER A 33 -17.03 4.99 9.61
N ALA A 34 -16.66 4.03 10.44
CA ALA A 34 -15.27 3.63 10.64
C ALA A 34 -14.68 2.91 9.41
N MET A 35 -15.44 2.02 8.78
CA MET A 35 -15.03 1.41 7.50
C MET A 35 -14.84 2.47 6.42
N GLY A 36 -15.76 3.44 6.32
CA GLY A 36 -15.64 4.56 5.38
C GLY A 36 -14.37 5.38 5.59
N LYS A 37 -14.03 5.71 6.83
CA LYS A 37 -12.78 6.42 7.16
C LYS A 37 -11.53 5.61 6.81
N LEU A 38 -11.51 4.31 7.14
CA LEU A 38 -10.39 3.43 6.85
C LEU A 38 -10.16 3.32 5.33
N ARG A 39 -11.22 3.06 4.57
CA ARG A 39 -11.16 2.98 3.10
C ARG A 39 -10.83 4.31 2.44
N ALA A 40 -11.26 5.43 3.01
CA ALA A 40 -10.85 6.74 2.52
C ALA A 40 -9.33 6.90 2.60
N THR A 41 -8.70 6.55 3.73
CA THR A 41 -7.24 6.57 3.84
C THR A 41 -6.56 5.58 2.89
N PHE A 42 -7.09 4.37 2.70
CA PHE A 42 -6.58 3.43 1.68
C PHE A 42 -6.58 4.06 0.27
N SER A 43 -7.65 4.76 -0.08
CA SER A 43 -7.80 5.40 -1.39
C SER A 43 -6.83 6.56 -1.61
N GLU A 44 -6.44 7.29 -0.55
CA GLU A 44 -5.40 8.34 -0.64
C GLU A 44 -4.05 7.79 -1.10
N TYR A 45 -3.79 6.51 -0.84
CA TYR A 45 -2.60 5.78 -1.29
C TYR A 45 -2.82 5.00 -2.60
N GLY A 46 -4.03 5.02 -3.15
CA GLY A 46 -4.40 4.30 -4.38
C GLY A 46 -4.95 2.89 -4.18
N LEU A 47 -5.04 2.41 -2.94
CA LEU A 47 -5.66 1.13 -2.64
C LEU A 47 -7.18 1.25 -2.72
N GLY A 48 -7.80 0.54 -3.66
CA GLY A 48 -9.25 0.61 -3.89
C GLY A 48 -9.70 1.79 -4.76
N ALA A 49 -8.76 2.54 -5.34
CA ALA A 49 -9.03 3.65 -6.25
C ALA A 49 -8.29 3.47 -7.59
N SER A 50 -8.73 4.19 -8.63
CA SER A 50 -8.01 4.23 -9.91
C SER A 50 -6.62 4.82 -9.70
N THR A 51 -5.62 4.15 -10.26
CA THR A 51 -4.21 4.55 -10.23
C THR A 51 -3.93 5.72 -11.16
N GLY A 52 -4.74 5.89 -12.21
CA GLY A 52 -4.55 6.91 -13.23
C GLY A 52 -3.54 6.52 -14.31
N ILE A 53 -3.25 5.22 -14.43
CA ILE A 53 -2.38 4.67 -15.47
C ILE A 53 -2.88 5.01 -16.87
N ASP A 54 -1.96 5.23 -17.80
CA ASP A 54 -2.21 5.57 -19.21
C ASP A 54 -2.60 4.34 -20.06
N LEU A 55 -3.43 3.47 -19.50
CA LEU A 55 -4.04 2.33 -20.19
C LEU A 55 -5.57 2.49 -20.29
N PRO A 56 -6.22 1.82 -21.25
CA PRO A 56 -7.66 2.01 -21.49
C PRO A 56 -8.56 1.58 -20.33
N ASP A 57 -8.13 0.58 -19.54
CA ASP A 57 -8.90 0.04 -18.43
C ASP A 57 -7.98 -0.43 -17.30
N GLU A 58 -8.44 -0.26 -16.07
CA GLU A 58 -7.81 -0.79 -14.86
C GLU A 58 -8.88 -1.27 -13.88
N SER A 59 -8.64 -2.42 -13.26
CA SER A 59 -9.44 -2.82 -12.11
C SER A 59 -9.07 -1.94 -10.90
N THR A 60 -10.07 -1.37 -10.24
CA THR A 60 -9.88 -0.61 -8.99
C THR A 60 -9.89 -1.51 -7.75
N GLY A 61 -9.77 -2.83 -7.93
CA GLY A 61 -9.84 -3.82 -6.85
C GLY A 61 -11.25 -4.32 -6.56
N PHE A 62 -11.38 -5.19 -5.56
CA PHE A 62 -12.65 -5.72 -5.08
C PHE A 62 -12.95 -5.15 -3.70
N ILE A 63 -13.92 -4.23 -3.64
CA ILE A 63 -14.29 -3.49 -2.42
C ILE A 63 -15.77 -3.77 -2.10
N PRO A 64 -16.09 -4.81 -1.30
CA PRO A 64 -17.47 -5.16 -1.00
C PRO A 64 -18.20 -4.05 -0.25
N GLN A 65 -19.40 -3.69 -0.75
CA GLN A 65 -20.30 -2.75 -0.07
C GLN A 65 -21.02 -3.38 1.12
N LYS A 66 -21.25 -4.70 1.07
CA LYS A 66 -21.76 -5.47 2.20
C LYS A 66 -20.59 -6.02 3.00
N PHE A 67 -20.53 -5.69 4.27
CA PHE A 67 -19.50 -6.14 5.19
C PHE A 67 -20.06 -6.17 6.62
N ASP A 68 -19.36 -6.87 7.51
CA ASP A 68 -19.66 -6.94 8.93
C ASP A 68 -18.47 -6.51 9.78
N LEU A 69 -18.56 -6.69 11.09
CA LEU A 69 -17.49 -6.35 12.02
C LEU A 69 -16.21 -7.17 11.75
N ALA A 70 -16.33 -8.47 11.45
CA ALA A 70 -15.16 -9.31 11.19
C ALA A 70 -14.40 -8.81 9.97
N ASN A 71 -15.12 -8.54 8.89
CA ASN A 71 -14.58 -7.95 7.67
C ASN A 71 -13.89 -6.60 7.92
N TYR A 72 -14.46 -5.73 8.76
CA TYR A 72 -13.82 -4.46 9.12
C TYR A 72 -12.49 -4.66 9.84
N LEU A 73 -12.45 -5.55 10.84
CA LEU A 73 -11.24 -5.81 11.61
C LEU A 73 -10.16 -6.48 10.77
N THR A 74 -10.52 -7.42 9.89
CA THR A 74 -9.58 -8.07 8.95
C THR A 74 -9.10 -7.12 7.87
N ASN A 75 -9.93 -6.16 7.44
CA ASN A 75 -9.50 -5.15 6.47
C ASN A 75 -8.39 -4.25 7.01
N ALA A 76 -8.34 -4.01 8.33
CA ALA A 76 -7.30 -3.22 8.98
C ALA A 76 -5.88 -3.80 8.83
N PHE A 77 -5.76 -5.08 8.48
CA PHE A 77 -4.50 -5.75 8.18
C PHE A 77 -4.50 -6.47 6.81
N GLY A 78 -5.39 -6.07 5.89
CA GLY A 78 -5.33 -6.47 4.48
C GLY A 78 -5.91 -7.84 4.14
N GLN A 79 -6.84 -8.36 4.96
CA GLN A 79 -7.47 -9.68 4.78
C GLN A 79 -8.95 -9.59 4.38
N PHE A 80 -9.31 -8.57 3.59
CA PHE A 80 -10.70 -8.40 3.13
C PHE A 80 -10.79 -7.75 1.74
N ASP A 81 -10.55 -6.44 1.64
CA ASP A 81 -10.54 -5.76 0.34
C ASP A 81 -9.40 -6.31 -0.53
N ASN A 82 -9.63 -6.50 -1.83
CA ASN A 82 -8.58 -6.99 -2.74
C ASN A 82 -8.09 -5.87 -3.65
N TYR A 83 -6.79 -5.85 -3.90
CA TYR A 83 -6.12 -4.80 -4.65
C TYR A 83 -5.29 -5.37 -5.80
N THR A 84 -5.04 -4.56 -6.82
CA THR A 84 -4.18 -4.95 -7.94
C THR A 84 -2.69 -4.75 -7.58
N PRO A 85 -1.77 -5.45 -8.25
CA PRO A 85 -0.33 -5.20 -8.09
C PRO A 85 0.06 -3.74 -8.39
N MET A 86 -0.60 -3.09 -9.36
CA MET A 86 -0.33 -1.68 -9.69
C MET A 86 -0.75 -0.74 -8.56
N GLN A 87 -1.87 -1.00 -7.89
CA GLN A 87 -2.27 -0.26 -6.69
C GLN A 87 -1.27 -0.44 -5.54
N LEU A 88 -0.75 -1.66 -5.33
CA LEU A 88 0.28 -1.92 -4.31
C LEU A 88 1.59 -1.17 -4.61
N ALA A 89 2.00 -1.13 -5.89
CA ALA A 89 3.17 -0.37 -6.34
C ALA A 89 2.98 1.13 -6.09
N GLN A 90 1.82 1.68 -6.47
CA GLN A 90 1.52 3.10 -6.23
C GLN A 90 1.45 3.44 -4.73
N TYR A 91 0.92 2.55 -3.89
CA TYR A 91 0.89 2.71 -2.45
C TYR A 91 2.30 2.89 -1.86
N VAL A 92 3.23 1.96 -2.18
CA VAL A 92 4.59 2.06 -1.64
C VAL A 92 5.37 3.21 -2.27
N ALA A 93 5.13 3.52 -3.56
CA ALA A 93 5.71 4.69 -4.22
C ALA A 93 5.23 6.00 -3.58
N THR A 94 3.98 6.06 -3.12
CA THR A 94 3.44 7.24 -2.40
C THR A 94 4.15 7.42 -1.06
N ILE A 95 4.45 6.34 -0.33
CA ILE A 95 5.28 6.41 0.89
C ILE A 95 6.68 6.91 0.55
N ALA A 96 7.32 6.30 -0.45
CA ALA A 96 8.66 6.68 -0.90
C ALA A 96 8.73 8.17 -1.33
N ASN A 97 7.66 8.67 -1.94
CA ASN A 97 7.52 10.06 -2.39
C ASN A 97 6.85 10.98 -1.34
N ASN A 98 7.13 10.77 -0.05
CA ASN A 98 6.71 11.65 1.04
C ASN A 98 5.19 11.95 1.08
N GLY A 99 4.37 10.96 0.74
CA GLY A 99 2.92 11.06 0.73
C GLY A 99 2.31 11.68 -0.51
N VAL A 100 3.11 12.10 -1.51
CA VAL A 100 2.60 12.61 -2.79
C VAL A 100 2.37 11.45 -3.74
N ARG A 101 1.10 11.18 -4.03
CA ARG A 101 0.68 10.09 -4.90
C ARG A 101 0.73 10.54 -6.36
N LEU A 102 1.55 9.86 -7.15
CA LEU A 102 1.74 10.14 -8.58
C LEU A 102 0.96 9.15 -9.44
N ALA A 103 0.45 9.61 -10.58
CA ALA A 103 -0.10 8.72 -11.60
C ALA A 103 1.06 7.98 -12.30
N PRO A 104 1.04 6.63 -12.35
CA PRO A 104 2.01 5.87 -13.14
C PRO A 104 1.74 6.11 -14.63
N HIS A 105 2.79 6.12 -15.44
CA HIS A 105 2.67 6.20 -16.90
C HIS A 105 3.69 5.28 -17.56
N ILE A 106 3.29 4.65 -18.66
CA ILE A 106 4.12 3.77 -19.48
C ILE A 106 4.85 4.58 -20.55
N VAL A 107 4.20 5.62 -21.09
CA VAL A 107 4.78 6.47 -22.13
C VAL A 107 5.69 7.53 -21.49
N GLU A 108 6.95 7.59 -21.93
CA GLU A 108 7.92 8.62 -21.49
C GLU A 108 7.78 9.91 -22.31
N GLY A 109 7.61 9.77 -23.63
CA GLY A 109 7.53 10.90 -24.54
C GLY A 109 7.03 10.48 -25.92
N ILE A 110 6.59 11.47 -26.68
CA ILE A 110 6.15 11.35 -28.06
C ILE A 110 7.28 11.89 -28.93
N TYR A 111 7.72 11.11 -29.90
CA TYR A 111 8.86 11.41 -30.77
C TYR A 111 8.43 11.44 -32.23
N ASP A 112 9.10 12.27 -33.01
CA ASP A 112 8.91 12.36 -34.47
C ASP A 112 9.59 11.18 -35.18
N ASN A 113 9.48 11.13 -36.51
CA ASN A 113 10.26 10.24 -37.35
C ASN A 113 11.51 10.94 -37.87
N ASN A 114 12.64 10.23 -37.89
CA ASN A 114 13.81 10.69 -38.64
C ASN A 114 13.64 10.46 -40.16
N ASP A 115 14.54 10.99 -40.98
CA ASP A 115 14.50 10.88 -42.46
C ASP A 115 14.43 9.44 -43.00
N LYS A 116 14.81 8.44 -42.19
CA LYS A 116 14.77 7.02 -42.54
C LYS A 116 13.50 6.30 -42.02
N GLY A 117 12.56 7.02 -41.42
CA GLY A 117 11.34 6.50 -40.81
C GLY A 117 11.53 5.85 -39.44
N GLY A 118 12.69 6.02 -38.80
CA GLY A 118 12.97 5.55 -37.43
C GLY A 118 12.66 6.60 -36.36
N LEU A 119 13.15 6.40 -35.14
CA LEU A 119 13.00 7.36 -34.02
C LEU A 119 13.68 8.69 -34.34
N GLY A 120 12.94 9.78 -34.28
CA GLY A 120 13.37 11.15 -34.51
C GLY A 120 13.48 11.96 -33.22
N GLU A 121 13.28 13.27 -33.34
CA GLU A 121 13.40 14.20 -32.21
C GLU A 121 12.20 14.13 -31.27
N LEU A 122 12.41 14.50 -30.00
CA LEU A 122 11.34 14.59 -29.01
C LEU A 122 10.34 15.68 -29.40
N ILE A 123 9.07 15.33 -29.47
CA ILE A 123 7.95 16.27 -29.68
C ILE A 123 7.41 16.74 -28.33
N GLN A 124 7.11 15.79 -27.44
CA GLN A 124 6.47 16.10 -26.16
C GLN A 124 6.84 15.05 -25.11
N ALA A 125 7.40 15.48 -23.98
CA ALA A 125 7.56 14.62 -22.81
C ALA A 125 6.22 14.45 -22.08
N ILE A 126 6.00 13.26 -21.52
CA ILE A 126 4.89 13.02 -20.59
C ILE A 126 5.37 13.40 -19.19
N ASN A 127 4.85 14.51 -18.68
CA ASN A 127 5.24 15.03 -17.38
C ASN A 127 4.60 14.23 -16.23
N THR A 128 5.29 14.19 -15.10
CA THR A 128 4.74 13.70 -13.84
C THR A 128 3.42 14.37 -13.49
N LYS A 129 2.43 13.55 -13.11
CA LYS A 129 1.12 14.02 -12.68
C LYS A 129 0.84 13.64 -11.23
N GLU A 130 0.81 14.64 -10.36
CA GLU A 130 0.35 14.48 -8.97
C GLU A 130 -1.17 14.27 -8.94
N ILE A 131 -1.61 13.29 -8.16
CA ILE A 131 -3.03 12.99 -7.96
C ILE A 131 -3.52 13.65 -6.67
N ASN A 132 -2.82 13.39 -5.56
CA ASN A 132 -3.13 13.92 -4.23
C ASN A 132 -1.92 13.82 -3.31
N LYS A 133 -1.99 14.47 -2.16
CA LYS A 133 -1.04 14.30 -1.05
C LYS A 133 -1.77 13.73 0.16
N VAL A 134 -1.22 12.69 0.77
CA VAL A 134 -1.77 12.08 2.00
C VAL A 134 -1.73 13.10 3.13
N ASN A 135 -2.85 13.26 3.83
CA ASN A 135 -3.00 14.31 4.83
C ASN A 135 -2.45 13.90 6.22
N ILE A 136 -1.14 13.75 6.33
CA ILE A 136 -0.42 13.53 7.59
C ILE A 136 0.76 14.49 7.71
N SER A 137 1.29 14.65 8.93
CA SER A 137 2.47 15.49 9.12
C SER A 137 3.73 14.86 8.52
N GLU A 138 4.74 15.68 8.22
CA GLU A 138 6.05 15.17 7.79
C GLU A 138 6.69 14.27 8.86
N SER A 139 6.48 14.59 10.15
CA SER A 139 6.91 13.74 11.25
C SER A 139 6.23 12.37 11.27
N ASP A 140 4.94 12.30 10.93
CA ASP A 140 4.23 11.02 10.83
C ASP A 140 4.72 10.21 9.63
N MET A 141 4.98 10.87 8.49
CA MET A 141 5.58 10.21 7.32
C MET A 141 6.98 9.67 7.64
N ALA A 142 7.81 10.43 8.37
CA ALA A 142 9.11 9.96 8.84
C ALA A 142 9.01 8.74 9.77
N ILE A 143 7.97 8.65 10.61
CA ILE A 143 7.69 7.45 11.41
C ILE A 143 7.40 6.24 10.50
N LEU A 144 6.65 6.42 9.43
CA LEU A 144 6.39 5.35 8.44
C LEU A 144 7.69 4.91 7.76
N HIS A 145 8.52 5.85 7.30
CA HIS A 145 9.83 5.56 6.71
C HIS A 145 10.73 4.78 7.66
N GLN A 146 10.83 5.22 8.91
CA GLN A 146 11.61 4.51 9.94
C GLN A 146 11.07 3.09 10.17
N GLY A 147 9.74 2.94 10.17
CA GLY A 147 9.08 1.65 10.30
C GLY A 147 9.42 0.68 9.15
N PHE A 148 9.47 1.17 7.91
CA PHE A 148 9.86 0.41 6.71
C PHE A 148 11.36 0.08 6.71
N TYR A 149 12.21 1.03 7.11
CA TYR A 149 13.64 0.80 7.26
C TYR A 149 13.95 -0.30 8.28
N GLN A 150 13.29 -0.27 9.44
CA GLN A 150 13.51 -1.28 10.49
C GLN A 150 12.99 -2.66 10.11
N VAL A 151 12.03 -2.79 9.18
CA VAL A 151 11.62 -4.13 8.69
C VAL A 151 12.78 -4.87 8.05
N SER A 152 13.67 -4.17 7.35
CA SER A 152 14.82 -4.76 6.66
C SER A 152 16.12 -4.69 7.47
N HIS A 153 16.31 -3.66 8.29
CA HIS A 153 17.55 -3.41 9.04
C HIS A 153 17.44 -3.69 10.55
N GLY A 154 16.26 -4.13 11.02
CA GLY A 154 16.02 -4.44 12.42
C GLY A 154 16.82 -5.64 12.93
N THR A 155 17.34 -5.51 14.15
CA THR A 155 18.12 -6.56 14.83
C THR A 155 17.28 -7.37 15.81
N SER A 156 16.04 -6.96 16.05
CA SER A 156 15.10 -7.69 16.92
C SER A 156 14.82 -9.09 16.37
N PRO A 157 14.65 -10.12 17.22
CA PRO A 157 14.27 -11.46 16.77
C PRO A 157 12.94 -11.48 16.01
N LEU A 158 12.07 -10.49 16.23
CA LEU A 158 10.75 -10.38 15.59
C LEU A 158 10.77 -9.60 14.26
N THR A 159 11.93 -9.12 13.82
CA THR A 159 12.04 -8.38 12.54
C THR A 159 11.64 -9.27 11.36
N THR A 160 10.75 -8.77 10.51
CA THR A 160 10.03 -9.59 9.52
C THR A 160 10.64 -9.61 8.11
N GLY A 161 11.60 -8.74 7.80
CA GLY A 161 12.05 -8.51 6.42
C GLY A 161 13.55 -8.40 6.23
N ARG A 162 14.38 -8.96 7.12
CA ARG A 162 15.86 -8.96 6.96
C ARG A 162 16.33 -9.52 5.62
N ALA A 163 15.53 -10.38 4.99
CA ALA A 163 15.78 -10.90 3.65
C ALA A 163 15.89 -9.80 2.57
N PHE A 164 15.30 -8.61 2.77
CA PHE A 164 15.49 -7.49 1.86
C PHE A 164 16.94 -6.99 1.82
N SER A 165 17.68 -7.12 2.93
CA SER A 165 19.04 -6.59 3.04
C SER A 165 20.13 -7.63 2.76
N ASP A 166 19.77 -8.91 2.64
CA ASP A 166 20.73 -9.98 2.40
C ASP A 166 21.27 -9.94 0.96
N GLY A 167 22.52 -9.51 0.80
CA GLY A 167 23.17 -9.34 -0.49
C GLY A 167 22.74 -8.11 -1.30
N ALA A 168 21.96 -7.20 -0.71
CA ALA A 168 21.53 -5.97 -1.39
C ALA A 168 22.71 -5.01 -1.63
N THR A 169 22.74 -4.39 -2.81
CA THR A 169 23.78 -3.41 -3.20
C THR A 169 23.49 -1.98 -2.75
N VAL A 170 22.26 -1.72 -2.31
CA VAL A 170 21.77 -0.44 -1.78
C VAL A 170 20.91 -0.69 -0.55
N SER A 171 20.70 0.32 0.30
CA SER A 171 19.76 0.19 1.42
C SER A 171 18.33 0.09 0.90
N ILE A 172 17.62 -0.98 1.27
CA ILE A 172 16.23 -1.24 0.87
C ILE A 172 15.31 -1.07 2.08
N SER A 173 14.28 -0.26 1.94
CA SER A 173 13.20 -0.13 2.93
C SER A 173 11.93 -0.80 2.38
N GLY A 174 11.19 -1.51 3.23
CA GLY A 174 10.06 -2.28 2.72
C GLY A 174 9.15 -2.84 3.79
N LYS A 175 8.12 -3.53 3.33
CA LYS A 175 7.19 -4.27 4.17
C LYS A 175 6.81 -5.59 3.51
N THR A 176 6.93 -6.67 4.27
CA THR A 176 6.43 -7.99 3.90
C THR A 176 4.94 -8.11 4.22
N GLY A 177 4.22 -8.95 3.49
CA GLY A 177 2.83 -9.31 3.75
C GLY A 177 2.69 -10.83 3.83
N THR A 178 1.79 -11.26 4.70
CA THR A 178 1.32 -12.65 4.73
C THR A 178 -0.18 -12.57 4.80
N ALA A 179 -0.86 -13.15 3.81
CA ALA A 179 -2.30 -13.30 3.85
C ALA A 179 -2.71 -14.77 3.75
N GLU A 180 -3.43 -15.25 4.75
CA GLU A 180 -4.02 -16.58 4.83
C GLU A 180 -5.14 -16.71 3.80
N SER A 181 -5.15 -17.85 3.10
CA SER A 181 -6.06 -18.14 1.99
C SER A 181 -6.29 -19.65 1.87
N TYR A 182 -7.14 -20.03 0.92
CA TYR A 182 -7.43 -21.41 0.58
C TYR A 182 -7.25 -21.63 -0.92
N VAL A 183 -6.65 -22.76 -1.30
CA VAL A 183 -6.53 -23.18 -2.70
C VAL A 183 -7.52 -24.32 -3.01
N ALA A 184 -7.51 -24.78 -4.27
CA ALA A 184 -8.39 -25.85 -4.73
C ALA A 184 -8.36 -27.06 -3.78
N GLY A 185 -9.55 -27.56 -3.43
CA GLY A 185 -9.71 -28.65 -2.45
C GLY A 185 -9.72 -28.19 -0.99
N GLY A 186 -9.73 -26.87 -0.71
CA GLY A 186 -9.82 -26.33 0.64
C GLY A 186 -8.50 -26.41 1.43
N GLN A 187 -7.38 -26.66 0.74
CA GLN A 187 -6.06 -26.65 1.36
C GLN A 187 -5.66 -25.22 1.75
N GLU A 188 -5.20 -25.06 2.98
CA GLU A 188 -4.65 -23.78 3.47
C GLU A 188 -3.39 -23.40 2.71
N ALA A 189 -3.30 -22.13 2.35
CA ALA A 189 -2.15 -21.53 1.67
C ALA A 189 -1.99 -20.07 2.09
N ASN A 190 -0.81 -19.50 1.82
CA ASN A 190 -0.52 -18.10 2.12
C ASN A 190 -0.05 -17.35 0.88
N ASN A 191 -0.51 -16.11 0.73
CA ASN A 191 0.11 -15.14 -0.17
C ASN A 191 1.30 -14.50 0.55
N THR A 192 2.45 -14.45 -0.12
CA THR A 192 3.72 -13.91 0.44
C THR A 192 4.13 -12.63 -0.27
N ASN A 193 3.19 -11.69 -0.40
CA ASN A 193 3.43 -10.43 -1.10
C ASN A 193 4.43 -9.55 -0.35
N ALA A 194 5.13 -8.68 -1.05
CA ALA A 194 6.03 -7.70 -0.43
C ALA A 194 6.05 -6.41 -1.25
N VAL A 195 6.25 -5.28 -0.56
CA VAL A 195 6.48 -3.97 -1.19
C VAL A 195 7.77 -3.37 -0.63
N ALA A 196 8.54 -2.68 -1.47
CA ALA A 196 9.80 -2.07 -1.09
C ALA A 196 10.14 -0.88 -2.00
N TYR A 197 11.02 -0.02 -1.52
CA TYR A 197 11.63 1.09 -2.27
C TYR A 197 13.11 1.24 -1.88
N ALA A 198 13.90 1.81 -2.79
CA ALA A 198 15.34 1.98 -2.61
C ALA A 198 15.90 3.02 -3.61
N PRO A 199 17.06 3.66 -3.31
CA PRO A 199 17.76 3.64 -2.02
C PRO A 199 16.95 4.30 -0.90
N THR A 200 17.02 3.78 0.33
CA THR A 200 16.25 4.31 1.48
C THR A 200 16.37 5.84 1.63
N GLU A 201 17.58 6.40 1.48
CA GLU A 201 17.80 7.84 1.70
C GLU A 201 17.28 8.77 0.60
N ASN A 202 17.12 8.27 -0.63
CA ASN A 202 16.67 9.05 -1.77
C ASN A 202 16.02 8.12 -2.81
N PRO A 203 14.78 7.67 -2.55
CA PRO A 203 14.05 6.74 -3.39
C PRO A 203 13.70 7.29 -4.78
#